data_AF-A0A0B3AZZ7-F1
#
_entry.id   AF-A0A0B3AZZ7-F1
#
_cell.length_a   1.000
_cell.length_b   1.000
_cell.length_c   1.000
_cell.angle_alpha   90.00
_cell.angle_beta   90.00
_cell.angle_gamma   90.00
#
_symmetry.space_group_name_H-M   'P 1'
#
loop_
_entity.id
_entity.type
_entity.pdbx_description
1 polymer ?
#
loop_
_entity_poly.entity_id
_entity_poly.type
_entity_poly.pdbx_seq_one_letter_code
_entity_poly.pdbx_strand_id
1 'polypeptide(L)'
;NKIPVNIENHRIETVKSQRCVDLVYSDNGTHRDLQLVKALRPDVLVLSRESTSGKEIKELKKAFPKMGIVFNPRLDDGISTTSIIEKIKNNHCVVPRE
;
A
#
# COMPACT_ATOMS: atom_id res chain seq x y z
N ASN A 1 -3.84 -17.93 -3.12
CA ASN A 1 -4.48 -16.60 -3.07
C ASN A 1 -4.92 -16.29 -1.64
N LYS A 2 -4.32 -15.27 -1.01
CA LYS A 2 -4.81 -14.78 0.28
C LYS A 2 -5.94 -13.79 -0.01
N ILE A 3 -7.15 -14.08 0.47
CA ILE A 3 -8.29 -13.17 0.40
C ILE A 3 -8.02 -12.02 1.39
N PRO A 4 -8.16 -10.74 1.00
CA PRO A 4 -8.05 -9.63 1.92
C PRO A 4 -9.04 -9.76 3.08
N VAL A 5 -8.59 -9.48 4.31
CA VAL A 5 -9.47 -9.53 5.51
C VAL A 5 -10.60 -8.50 5.40
N ASN A 6 -10.29 -7.31 4.88
CA ASN A 6 -11.27 -6.25 4.64
C ASN A 6 -11.68 -6.23 3.17
N ILE A 7 -12.99 -6.14 2.91
CA ILE A 7 -13.53 -5.93 1.58
C ILE A 7 -13.01 -4.62 0.97
N GLU A 8 -13.01 -4.52 -0.36
CA GLU A 8 -12.43 -3.39 -1.08
C GLU A 8 -12.96 -2.04 -0.64
N ASN A 9 -14.29 -1.86 -0.58
CA ASN A 9 -14.91 -0.61 -0.16
C ASN A 9 -14.45 -0.16 1.24
N HIS A 10 -14.32 -1.10 2.19
CA HIS A 10 -13.82 -0.76 3.53
C HIS A 10 -12.37 -0.29 3.50
N ARG A 11 -11.53 -0.86 2.63
CA ARG A 11 -10.14 -0.42 2.48
C ARG A 11 -10.06 0.99 1.88
N ILE A 12 -10.88 1.27 0.86
CA ILE A 12 -10.95 2.60 0.23
C ILE A 12 -11.37 3.66 1.26
N GLU A 13 -12.45 3.41 2.01
CA GLU A 13 -12.93 4.35 3.03
C GLU A 13 -11.89 4.55 4.15
N THR A 14 -11.19 3.48 4.55
CA THR A 14 -10.09 3.59 5.53
C THR A 14 -8.99 4.52 5.03
N VAL A 15 -8.53 4.35 3.79
CA VAL A 15 -7.48 5.22 3.21
C VAL A 15 -7.99 6.66 3.06
N LYS A 16 -9.21 6.84 2.59
CA LYS A 16 -9.84 8.16 2.40
C LYS A 16 -10.01 8.93 3.70
N SER A 17 -10.19 8.23 4.82
CA SER A 17 -10.31 8.86 6.14
C SER A 17 -8.98 9.40 6.72
N GLN A 18 -7.84 9.13 6.08
CA GLN A 18 -6.55 9.61 6.56
C GLN A 18 -6.37 11.12 6.28
N ARG A 19 -5.86 11.86 7.27
CA ARG A 19 -5.70 13.33 7.20
C ARG A 19 -4.83 13.81 6.03
N CYS A 20 -3.90 12.98 5.56
CA CYS A 20 -2.96 13.32 4.49
C CYS A 20 -3.43 12.90 3.10
N VAL A 21 -4.66 12.39 2.95
CA VAL A 21 -5.18 11.87 1.70
C VAL A 21 -6.28 12.79 1.18
N ASP A 22 -6.02 13.41 0.03
CA ASP A 22 -7.03 14.22 -0.68
C ASP A 22 -7.90 13.40 -1.63
N LEU A 23 -7.32 12.36 -2.26
CA LEU A 23 -7.97 11.54 -3.26
C LEU A 23 -7.50 10.09 -3.19
N VAL A 24 -8.44 9.16 -3.40
CA VAL A 24 -8.18 7.72 -3.46
C VAL A 24 -8.67 7.17 -4.79
N TYR A 25 -7.82 6.34 -5.40
CA TYR A 25 -8.15 5.60 -6.62
C TYR A 25 -7.93 4.11 -6.34
N SER A 26 -8.90 3.28 -6.72
CA SER A 26 -8.77 1.82 -6.68
C SER A 26 -8.46 1.30 -8.07
N ASP A 27 -7.45 0.43 -8.18
CA ASP A 27 -7.10 -0.23 -9.42
C ASP A 27 -7.40 -1.74 -9.34
N ASN A 28 -7.87 -2.30 -10.44
CA ASN A 28 -8.29 -3.70 -10.55
C ASN A 28 -7.13 -4.69 -10.79
N GLY A 29 -5.87 -4.31 -10.54
CA GLY A 29 -4.78 -5.27 -10.37
C GLY A 29 -3.54 -5.09 -11.22
N THR A 30 -3.34 -3.94 -11.86
CA THR A 30 -2.06 -3.60 -12.53
C THR A 30 -1.37 -2.49 -11.74
N HIS A 31 -0.46 -2.91 -10.85
CA HIS A 31 0.17 -2.15 -9.76
C HIS A 31 0.76 -0.76 -10.03
N ARG A 32 0.75 -0.24 -11.26
CA ARG A 32 0.81 1.19 -11.56
C ARG A 32 0.17 1.40 -12.92
N ASP A 33 -1.02 1.96 -12.96
CA ASP A 33 -1.55 2.50 -14.20
C ASP A 33 -0.68 3.71 -14.61
N LEU A 34 0.27 3.47 -15.53
CA LEU A 34 1.12 4.53 -16.07
C LEU A 34 0.28 5.64 -16.73
N GLN A 35 -0.93 5.33 -17.20
CA GLN A 35 -1.86 6.35 -17.71
C GLN A 35 -2.34 7.25 -16.59
N LEU A 36 -2.64 6.70 -15.42
CA LEU A 36 -3.01 7.50 -14.25
C LEU A 36 -1.86 8.41 -13.82
N VAL A 37 -0.64 7.90 -13.73
CA VAL A 37 0.53 8.74 -13.39
C VAL A 37 0.72 9.85 -14.43
N LYS A 38 0.53 9.53 -15.72
CA LYS A 38 0.61 10.51 -16.81
C LYS A 38 -0.51 11.54 -16.77
N ALA A 39 -1.71 11.16 -16.34
CA ALA A 39 -2.87 12.04 -16.22
C ALA A 39 -2.75 12.98 -15.02
N LEU A 40 -2.34 12.45 -13.86
CA LEU A 40 -2.16 13.21 -12.63
C LEU A 40 -0.92 14.11 -12.66
N ARG A 41 0.09 13.75 -13.47
CA ARG A 41 1.36 14.49 -13.60
C ARG A 41 1.98 14.87 -12.24
N PRO A 42 2.18 13.91 -11.33
CA PRO A 42 2.74 14.23 -10.02
C PRO A 42 4.20 14.70 -10.16
N ASP A 43 4.59 15.66 -9.33
CA ASP A 43 5.99 16.07 -9.22
C ASP A 43 6.85 14.99 -8.55
N VAL A 44 6.25 14.25 -7.60
CA VAL A 44 6.89 13.20 -6.82
C VAL A 44 5.99 11.97 -6.72
N LEU A 45 6.59 10.80 -6.95
CA LEU A 45 5.98 9.50 -6.72
C LEU A 45 6.65 8.83 -5.52
N VAL A 46 5.86 8.51 -4.50
CA VAL A 46 6.32 7.83 -3.28
C VAL A 46 6.01 6.35 -3.38
N LEU A 47 7.02 5.49 -3.21
CA LEU A 47 6.92 4.04 -3.38
C LEU A 47 7.41 3.29 -2.14
N SER A 48 6.92 2.08 -1.92
CA SER A 48 7.50 1.15 -0.93
C SER A 48 8.62 0.33 -1.57
N ARG A 49 9.79 0.25 -0.91
CA ARG A 49 10.92 -0.55 -1.41
C ARG A 49 10.60 -2.04 -1.49
N GLU A 50 9.84 -2.55 -0.52
CA GLU A 50 9.54 -3.98 -0.40
C GLU A 50 8.62 -4.48 -1.51
N SER A 51 7.82 -3.59 -2.10
CA SER A 51 6.81 -3.90 -3.12
C SER A 51 7.17 -3.38 -4.51
N THR A 52 8.39 -2.85 -4.70
CA THR A 52 8.81 -2.27 -5.98
C THR A 52 10.08 -2.93 -6.50
N SER A 53 10.00 -3.52 -7.69
CA SER A 53 11.15 -4.10 -8.37
C SER A 53 12.04 -3.04 -9.04
N GLY A 54 13.33 -3.39 -9.21
CA GLY A 54 14.28 -2.54 -9.95
C GLY A 54 13.88 -2.31 -11.41
N LYS A 55 13.17 -3.24 -12.03
CA LYS A 55 12.67 -3.11 -13.41
C LYS A 55 11.59 -2.04 -13.51
N GLU A 56 10.62 -2.05 -12.60
CA GLU A 56 9.55 -1.04 -12.56
C GLU A 56 10.11 0.37 -12.33
N ILE A 57 11.13 0.51 -11.47
CA ILE A 57 11.79 1.81 -11.23
C ILE A 57 12.43 2.32 -12.52
N LYS A 58 13.09 1.45 -13.29
CA LYS A 58 13.70 1.83 -14.57
C LYS A 58 12.64 2.27 -15.58
N GLU A 59 11.52 1.55 -15.66
CA GLU A 59 10.41 1.88 -16.56
C GLU A 59 9.78 3.24 -16.20
N LEU A 60 9.55 3.49 -14.90
CA LEU A 60 9.05 4.77 -14.41
C LEU A 60 10.00 5.93 -14.71
N LYS A 61 11.30 5.77 -14.46
CA LYS A 61 12.31 6.79 -14.78
C LYS A 61 12.40 7.08 -16.27
N LYS A 62 12.23 6.06 -17.12
CA LYS A 62 12.22 6.23 -18.58
C LYS A 62 10.97 6.98 -19.04
N ALA A 63 9.80 6.64 -18.50
CA ALA A 63 8.53 7.27 -18.85
C ALA A 63 8.40 8.71 -18.31
N PHE A 64 8.97 8.98 -17.14
CA PHE A 64 8.83 10.24 -16.41
C PHE A 64 10.19 10.77 -15.92
N PRO A 65 11.07 11.26 -16.82
CA PRO A 65 12.45 11.61 -16.47
C PRO A 65 12.61 12.78 -15.50
N LYS A 66 11.58 13.62 -15.36
CA LYS A 66 11.57 14.78 -14.45
C LYS A 66 10.88 14.53 -13.11
N MET A 67 10.18 13.41 -12.96
CA MET A 67 9.44 13.09 -11.75
C MET A 67 10.38 12.59 -10.66
N GLY A 68 10.28 13.15 -9.47
CA GLY A 68 10.98 12.65 -8.29
C GLY A 68 10.44 11.28 -7.90
N ILE A 69 11.33 10.32 -7.63
CA ILE A 69 10.92 9.02 -7.05
C ILE A 69 11.52 8.93 -5.65
N VAL A 70 10.64 8.86 -4.65
CA VAL A 70 11.01 8.75 -3.25
C VAL A 70 10.56 7.40 -2.73
N PHE A 71 11.38 6.79 -1.87
CA PHE A 71 11.00 5.56 -1.20
C PHE A 71 10.59 5.87 0.23
N ASN A 72 9.39 5.47 0.62
CA ASN A 72 8.95 5.62 1.99
C ASN A 72 9.76 4.65 2.86
N PRO A 73 10.53 5.13 3.86
CA PRO A 73 11.12 4.26 4.85
C PRO A 73 10.00 3.55 5.64
N ARG A 74 10.30 2.36 6.16
CA ARG A 74 9.40 1.70 7.10
C ARG A 74 9.31 2.58 8.35
N LEU A 75 8.10 2.98 8.71
CA LEU A 75 7.88 3.96 9.78
C LEU A 75 7.91 3.33 11.17
N ASP A 76 7.65 2.03 11.29
CA ASP A 76 7.66 1.31 12.57
C ASP A 76 7.98 -0.18 12.36
N ASP A 77 9.02 -0.68 13.03
CA ASP A 77 9.42 -2.09 13.00
C ASP A 77 8.47 -2.98 13.84
N GLY A 78 7.71 -2.39 14.76
CA GLY A 78 6.81 -3.09 15.68
C GLY A 78 5.36 -3.22 15.21
N ILE A 79 4.96 -2.54 14.14
CA ILE A 79 3.57 -2.56 13.64
C ILE A 79 3.53 -3.10 12.20
N SER A 80 2.89 -4.24 12.04
CA SER A 80 2.59 -4.86 10.75
C SER A 80 1.26 -5.60 10.77
N THR A 81 0.65 -5.82 9.60
CA THR A 81 -0.57 -6.63 9.48
C THR A 81 -0.39 -8.03 10.09
N THR A 82 0.79 -8.63 9.93
CA THR A 82 1.14 -9.91 10.55
C THR A 82 1.09 -9.82 12.08
N SER A 83 1.80 -8.85 12.68
CA SER A 83 1.84 -8.68 14.14
C SER A 83 0.46 -8.39 14.74
N ILE A 84 -0.42 -7.69 14.02
CA ILE A 84 -1.80 -7.42 14.46
C ILE A 84 -2.62 -8.71 14.45
N ILE A 85 -2.52 -9.51 13.38
CA ILE A 85 -3.22 -10.80 13.28
C ILE A 85 -2.76 -11.75 14.39
N GLU A 86 -1.46 -11.80 14.67
CA GLU A 86 -0.90 -12.63 15.75
C GLU A 86 -1.40 -12.20 17.13
N LYS A 87 -1.42 -10.89 17.42
CA LYS A 87 -1.99 -10.36 18.67
C LYS A 87 -3.47 -10.73 18.82
N ILE A 88 -4.26 -10.62 17.76
CA ILE A 88 -5.68 -11.01 17.77
C ILE A 88 -5.80 -12.51 18.08
N LYS A 89 -5.03 -13.36 17.40
CA LYS A 89 -5.06 -14.82 17.64
C LYS A 89 -4.70 -15.16 19.09
N ASN A 90 -3.64 -14.57 19.64
CA ASN A 90 -3.19 -14.87 21.00
C ASN A 90 -4.20 -14.42 22.07
N ASN A 91 -4.92 -13.31 21.83
CA ASN A 91 -5.92 -12.80 22.77
C ASN A 91 -7.30 -13.48 22.64
N HIS A 92 -7.60 -14.10 21.50
CA HIS A 92 -8.88 -14.75 21.22
C HIS A 92 -8.82 -16.28 21.14
N CYS A 93 -7.66 -16.90 21.36
CA CYS A 93 -7.58 -18.32 21.71
C CYS A 93 -8.22 -18.53 23.10
N VAL A 94 -9.50 -18.85 23.08
CA VAL A 94 -10.24 -19.35 24.25
C VAL A 94 -9.50 -20.57 24.79
N VAL A 95 -8.99 -20.46 26.02
CA VAL A 95 -8.52 -21.61 26.80
C VAL A 95 -9.68 -22.62 26.82
N PRO A 96 -9.49 -23.89 26.43
CA PRO A 96 -10.52 -24.90 26.61
C PRO A 96 -10.88 -24.91 28.10
N ARG A 97 -12.14 -24.63 28.44
CA ARG A 97 -12.61 -24.87 29.81
C ARG A 97 -12.58 -26.37 30.00
N GLU A 98 -11.70 -26.82 30.89
CA GLU A 98 -11.65 -28.19 31.42
C GLU A 98 -12.99 -28.60 32.02
#